data_AF-A0A7S3C4Y9-F1
#
_entry.id   AF-A0A7S3C4Y9-F1
#
_cell.length_a   1.000
_cell.length_b   1.000
_cell.length_c   1.000
_cell.angle_alpha   90.00
_cell.angle_beta   90.00
_cell.angle_gamma   90.00
#
_symmetry.space_group_name_H-M   'P 1'
#
loop_
_entity.id
_entity.type
_entity.pdbx_description
1 polymer ?
#
loop_
_entity_poly.entity_id
_entity_poly.type
_entity_poly.pdbx_seq_one_letter_code
_entity_poly.pdbx_strand_id
1 'polypeptide(L)'
;MYEAMRPDPKASACTDRLWDGVSGLSLATAGDIDRQAVTDERQLVAYDEAISTLASLGATLKPFELALSTLASSNGLICFAEGYHHHRTLVDDPSAVLDETIRSRLIEAGNMPAHQYIDALAGREPAARAFLSALGERAALLVPTTPILPPPLDEVDPSTACSILTRAVNYLGLCAISIPTGLTSPTAKDPAKD
;
A
#
# COMPACT_ATOMS: atom_id res chain seq x y z
N MET A 1 -5.27 -21.66 -0.72
CA MET A 1 -5.05 -20.19 -0.59
C MET A 1 -5.30 -19.71 0.84
N TYR A 2 -6.51 -19.85 1.42
CA TYR A 2 -6.78 -19.39 2.80
C TYR A 2 -6.20 -20.27 3.93
N GLU A 3 -5.72 -21.48 3.66
CA GLU A 3 -5.16 -22.35 4.70
C GLU A 3 -3.83 -21.85 5.28
N ALA A 4 -3.00 -21.16 4.50
CA ALA A 4 -1.74 -20.58 4.98
C ALA A 4 -1.93 -19.29 5.82
N MET A 5 -3.16 -18.74 5.83
CA MET A 5 -3.54 -17.53 6.59
C MET A 5 -4.56 -17.82 7.69
N ARG A 6 -4.87 -19.10 7.95
CA ARG A 6 -5.70 -19.45 9.10
C ARG A 6 -4.94 -19.03 10.37
N PRO A 7 -5.56 -18.22 11.25
CA PRO A 7 -4.91 -17.84 12.50
C PRO A 7 -4.58 -19.12 13.27
N ASP A 8 -3.33 -19.20 13.76
CA ASP A 8 -2.93 -20.23 14.72
C ASP A 8 -3.94 -20.18 15.89
N PRO A 9 -4.51 -21.30 16.35
CA PRO A 9 -5.38 -21.34 17.53
C PRO A 9 -4.75 -20.71 18.79
N LYS A 10 -3.44 -20.44 18.81
CA LYS A 10 -2.76 -19.61 19.82
C LYS A 10 -3.00 -18.10 19.70
N ALA A 11 -3.75 -17.63 18.71
CA ALA A 11 -4.08 -16.21 18.51
C ALA A 11 -4.83 -15.57 19.69
N SER A 12 -5.38 -16.36 20.62
CA SER A 12 -5.99 -15.83 21.85
C SER A 12 -5.00 -15.07 22.75
N ALA A 13 -3.70 -15.37 22.66
CA ALA A 13 -2.67 -14.66 23.42
C ALA A 13 -2.46 -13.20 22.96
N CYS A 14 -2.90 -12.85 21.73
CA CYS A 14 -2.70 -11.50 21.17
C CYS A 14 -3.67 -10.46 21.78
N THR A 15 -4.84 -10.89 22.26
CA THR A 15 -5.84 -9.97 22.83
C THR A 15 -5.62 -9.67 24.32
N ASP A 16 -4.91 -10.53 25.04
CA ASP A 16 -4.68 -10.37 26.49
C ASP A 16 -3.83 -9.14 26.82
N ARG A 17 -3.06 -8.65 25.84
CA ARG A 17 -2.16 -7.50 25.95
C ARG A 17 -2.63 -6.26 25.19
N LEU A 18 -3.88 -6.25 24.73
CA LEU A 18 -4.43 -5.15 23.90
C LEU A 18 -4.31 -3.79 24.59
N TRP A 19 -4.34 -3.77 25.92
CA TRP A 19 -4.31 -2.56 26.75
C TRP A 19 -2.92 -2.22 27.31
N ASP A 20 -1.90 -3.04 27.03
CA ASP A 20 -0.52 -2.82 27.51
C ASP A 20 0.19 -1.65 26.79
N GLY A 21 -0.47 -1.08 25.78
CA GLY A 21 0.12 -0.05 24.92
C GLY A 21 1.20 -0.63 24.00
N VAL A 22 2.21 0.20 23.69
CA VAL A 22 3.24 -0.14 22.67
C VAL A 22 4.60 -0.54 23.26
N SER A 23 4.73 -0.51 24.60
CA SER A 23 6.00 -0.81 25.27
C SER A 23 6.41 -2.26 25.05
N GLY A 24 7.63 -2.48 24.58
CA GLY A 24 8.17 -3.81 24.25
C GLY A 24 7.68 -4.39 22.93
N LEU A 25 6.84 -3.69 22.15
CA LEU A 25 6.50 -4.14 20.80
C LEU A 25 7.70 -4.00 19.86
N SER A 26 7.91 -5.03 19.03
CA SER A 26 8.86 -4.98 17.92
C SER A 26 8.09 -4.62 16.64
N LEU A 27 8.45 -3.52 15.98
CA LEU A 27 7.76 -2.99 14.79
C LEU A 27 8.73 -2.89 13.62
N ALA A 28 8.27 -3.26 12.43
CA ALA A 28 8.98 -2.97 11.19
C ALA A 28 8.64 -1.55 10.71
N THR A 29 9.59 -0.86 10.09
CA THR A 29 9.39 0.46 9.47
C THR A 29 9.70 0.41 7.98
N ALA A 30 9.13 1.32 7.19
CA ALA A 30 9.48 1.51 5.78
C ALA A 30 11.00 1.47 5.54
N GLY A 31 11.44 0.63 4.62
CA GLY A 31 12.83 0.59 4.15
C GLY A 31 13.12 1.75 3.18
N ASP A 32 14.39 1.90 2.78
CA ASP A 32 14.84 3.04 1.98
C ASP A 32 14.09 3.19 0.65
N ILE A 33 13.79 2.07 -0.03
CA ILE A 33 13.04 2.09 -1.30
C ILE A 33 11.63 2.64 -1.09
N ASP A 34 10.92 2.18 -0.06
CA ASP A 34 9.55 2.63 0.21
C ASP A 34 9.52 4.07 0.72
N ARG A 35 10.56 4.51 1.45
CA ARG A 35 10.73 5.93 1.83
C ARG A 35 10.96 6.82 0.62
N GLN A 36 11.76 6.39 -0.35
CA GLN A 36 12.01 7.13 -1.59
C GLN A 36 10.75 7.26 -2.47
N ALA A 37 9.80 6.34 -2.33
CA ALA A 37 8.51 6.44 -3.02
C ALA A 37 7.62 7.56 -2.46
N VAL A 38 7.92 8.10 -1.27
CA VAL A 38 7.22 9.24 -0.68
C VAL A 38 7.87 10.52 -1.18
N THR A 39 7.15 11.23 -2.04
CA THR A 39 7.67 12.41 -2.74
C THR A 39 7.36 13.72 -2.01
N ASP A 40 6.44 13.71 -1.05
CA ASP A 40 6.18 14.86 -0.18
C ASP A 40 6.94 14.72 1.15
N GLU A 41 7.95 15.57 1.36
CA GLU A 41 8.79 15.56 2.57
C GLU A 41 7.96 15.71 3.86
N ARG A 42 6.85 16.44 3.82
CA ARG A 42 6.00 16.65 5.00
C ARG A 42 5.36 15.34 5.48
N GLN A 43 5.08 14.41 4.56
CA GLN A 43 4.61 13.08 4.91
C GLN A 43 5.69 12.26 5.61
N LEU A 44 6.95 12.35 5.13
CA LEU A 44 8.08 11.69 5.79
C LEU A 44 8.36 12.25 7.18
N VAL A 45 8.28 13.58 7.35
CA VAL A 45 8.42 14.24 8.66
C VAL A 45 7.36 13.73 9.65
N ALA A 46 6.08 13.77 9.28
CA ALA A 46 5.00 13.30 10.16
C ALA A 46 5.12 11.79 10.48
N TYR A 47 5.60 10.99 9.52
CA TYR A 47 5.88 9.57 9.73
C TYR A 47 7.05 9.34 10.71
N ASP A 48 8.15 10.09 10.57
CA ASP A 48 9.32 9.98 11.44
C ASP A 48 9.01 10.46 12.87
N GLU A 49 8.17 11.48 13.02
CA GLU A 49 7.65 11.93 14.32
C GLU A 49 6.79 10.85 15.00
N ALA A 50 5.95 10.14 14.24
CA ALA A 50 5.16 9.02 14.76
C ALA A 50 6.05 7.84 15.19
N ILE A 51 7.07 7.49 14.39
CA ILE A 51 8.10 6.49 14.76
C ILE A 51 8.80 6.90 16.06
N SER A 52 9.25 8.15 16.14
CA SER A 52 9.94 8.68 17.32
C SER A 52 9.06 8.60 18.57
N THR A 53 7.77 8.93 18.42
CA THR A 53 6.79 8.79 19.50
C THR A 53 6.67 7.35 19.96
N LEU A 54 6.53 6.38 19.05
CA LEU A 54 6.46 4.96 19.39
C LEU A 54 7.74 4.47 20.09
N ALA A 55 8.91 4.91 19.61
CA ALA A 55 10.19 4.61 20.25
C ALA A 55 10.25 5.15 21.69
N SER A 56 9.80 6.39 21.90
CA SER A 56 9.77 7.04 23.22
C SER A 56 8.85 6.33 24.21
N LEU A 57 7.83 5.63 23.71
CA LEU A 57 6.91 4.81 24.49
C LEU A 57 7.40 3.37 24.71
N GLY A 58 8.61 3.04 24.23
CA GLY A 58 9.27 1.76 24.48
C GLY A 58 9.11 0.72 23.38
N ALA A 59 8.63 1.08 22.18
CA ALA A 59 8.67 0.17 21.03
C ALA A 59 10.10 0.05 20.47
N THR A 60 10.46 -1.13 19.97
CA THR A 60 11.70 -1.36 19.21
C THR A 60 11.38 -1.33 17.72
N LEU A 61 12.09 -0.52 16.94
CA LEU A 61 11.81 -0.33 15.51
C LEU A 61 13.01 -0.76 14.67
N LYS A 62 12.74 -1.45 13.55
CA LYS A 62 13.78 -1.84 12.57
C LYS A 62 13.26 -1.68 11.13
N PRO A 63 14.10 -1.20 10.19
CA PRO A 63 13.73 -1.15 8.78
C PRO A 63 13.33 -2.51 8.22
N PHE A 64 12.34 -2.49 7.33
CA PHE A 64 11.88 -3.64 6.56
C PHE A 64 12.68 -3.75 5.27
N GLU A 65 13.08 -4.98 4.92
CA GLU A 65 14.03 -5.21 3.83
C GLU A 65 13.35 -5.42 2.47
N LEU A 66 12.06 -5.73 2.44
CA LEU A 66 11.33 -5.97 1.20
C LEU A 66 10.64 -4.70 0.72
N ALA A 67 10.85 -4.34 -0.55
CA ALA A 67 10.14 -3.26 -1.21
C ALA A 67 8.67 -3.61 -1.47
N LEU A 68 7.76 -2.73 -1.08
CA LEU A 68 6.32 -2.92 -1.30
C LEU A 68 5.92 -2.67 -2.75
N SER A 69 6.70 -1.90 -3.50
CA SER A 69 6.43 -1.55 -4.90
C SER A 69 6.26 -2.77 -5.81
N THR A 70 7.06 -3.82 -5.63
CA THR A 70 6.95 -5.06 -6.42
C THR A 70 5.62 -5.78 -6.18
N LEU A 71 5.16 -5.80 -4.93
CA LEU A 71 3.87 -6.38 -4.55
C LEU A 71 2.71 -5.53 -5.07
N ALA A 72 2.86 -4.21 -5.02
CA ALA A 72 1.88 -3.26 -5.54
C ALA A 72 1.70 -3.36 -7.06
N SER A 73 2.77 -3.60 -7.81
CA SER A 73 2.72 -3.85 -9.26
C SER A 73 1.98 -5.14 -9.59
N SER A 74 2.27 -6.23 -8.86
CA SER A 74 1.59 -7.52 -9.03
C SER A 74 0.10 -7.41 -8.72
N ASN A 75 -0.27 -6.65 -7.69
CA ASN A 75 -1.66 -6.31 -7.40
C ASN A 75 -2.32 -5.54 -8.55
N GLY A 76 -1.64 -4.51 -9.05
CA GLY A 76 -2.14 -3.67 -10.15
C GLY A 76 -2.45 -4.49 -11.39
N LEU A 77 -1.56 -5.43 -11.74
CA LEU A 77 -1.73 -6.34 -12.86
C LEU A 77 -3.04 -7.13 -12.75
N ILE A 78 -3.26 -7.79 -11.60
CA ILE A 78 -4.49 -8.56 -11.33
C ILE A 78 -5.71 -7.63 -11.40
N CYS A 79 -5.67 -6.50 -10.69
CA CYS A 79 -6.80 -5.58 -10.61
C CYS A 79 -7.22 -5.03 -11.98
N PHE A 80 -6.28 -4.65 -12.85
CA PHE A 80 -6.64 -4.13 -14.16
C PHE A 80 -7.09 -5.24 -15.12
N ALA A 81 -6.50 -6.43 -15.09
CA ALA A 81 -6.94 -7.56 -15.90
C ALA A 81 -8.37 -7.97 -15.54
N GLU A 82 -8.67 -8.13 -14.24
CA GLU A 82 -10.02 -8.41 -13.75
C GLU A 82 -10.98 -7.23 -14.01
N GLY A 83 -10.49 -5.99 -13.85
CA GLY A 83 -11.23 -4.79 -14.17
C GLY A 83 -11.71 -4.76 -15.62
N TYR A 84 -10.83 -5.07 -16.58
CA TYR A 84 -11.24 -5.19 -17.99
C TYR A 84 -12.23 -6.32 -18.18
N HIS A 85 -11.97 -7.50 -17.59
CA HIS A 85 -12.92 -8.62 -17.67
C HIS A 85 -14.34 -8.21 -17.25
N HIS A 86 -14.48 -7.51 -16.13
CA HIS A 86 -15.79 -7.10 -15.60
C HIS A 86 -16.42 -5.91 -16.34
N HIS A 87 -15.61 -5.00 -16.90
CA HIS A 87 -16.08 -3.73 -17.45
C HIS A 87 -15.91 -3.59 -18.96
N ARG A 88 -15.45 -4.63 -19.69
CA ARG A 88 -15.19 -4.58 -21.14
C ARG A 88 -16.34 -3.97 -21.96
N THR A 89 -17.61 -4.28 -21.67
CA THR A 89 -18.74 -3.70 -22.42
C THR A 89 -18.78 -2.17 -22.32
N LEU A 90 -18.42 -1.59 -21.17
CA LEU A 90 -18.32 -0.14 -20.97
C LEU A 90 -17.04 0.42 -21.60
N VAL A 91 -15.93 -0.29 -21.43
CA VAL A 91 -14.60 0.10 -21.91
C VAL A 91 -14.49 0.06 -23.44
N ASP A 92 -15.20 -0.86 -24.10
CA ASP A 92 -15.18 -1.04 -25.55
C ASP A 92 -16.26 -0.16 -26.24
N ASP A 93 -17.22 0.40 -25.49
CA ASP A 93 -18.20 1.34 -26.02
C ASP A 93 -17.62 2.77 -26.08
N PRO A 94 -17.36 3.33 -27.27
CA PRO A 94 -16.81 4.68 -27.41
C PRO A 94 -17.80 5.78 -27.02
N SER A 95 -19.10 5.47 -26.92
CA SER A 95 -20.13 6.43 -26.50
C SER A 95 -20.27 6.51 -24.98
N ALA A 96 -19.72 5.55 -24.24
CA ALA A 96 -19.78 5.53 -22.79
C ALA A 96 -18.96 6.67 -22.17
N VAL A 97 -19.50 7.31 -21.13
CA VAL A 97 -18.77 8.31 -20.34
C VAL A 97 -17.82 7.59 -19.39
N LEU A 98 -16.55 7.52 -19.78
CA LEU A 98 -15.45 6.94 -19.01
C LEU A 98 -14.22 7.82 -19.17
N ASP A 99 -13.47 8.04 -18.09
CA ASP A 99 -12.20 8.76 -18.15
C ASP A 99 -11.22 8.07 -19.12
N GLU A 100 -10.60 8.84 -20.00
CA GLU A 100 -9.79 8.31 -21.09
C GLU A 100 -8.50 7.63 -20.59
N THR A 101 -7.95 8.09 -19.47
CA THR A 101 -6.78 7.46 -18.84
C THR A 101 -7.15 6.09 -18.29
N ILE A 102 -8.32 5.98 -17.65
CA ILE A 102 -8.84 4.71 -17.15
C ILE A 102 -9.20 3.77 -18.30
N ARG A 103 -9.87 4.26 -19.35
CA ARG A 103 -10.19 3.48 -20.55
C ARG A 103 -8.93 2.90 -21.17
N SER A 104 -7.92 3.73 -21.39
CA SER A 104 -6.62 3.32 -21.95
C SER A 104 -5.95 2.22 -21.12
N ARG A 105 -5.89 2.38 -19.78
CA ARG A 105 -5.30 1.38 -18.87
C ARG A 105 -6.05 0.04 -18.87
N LEU A 106 -7.39 0.07 -18.94
CA LEU A 106 -8.19 -1.15 -18.99
C LEU A 106 -8.05 -1.86 -20.35
N ILE A 107 -8.01 -1.13 -21.46
CA ILE A 107 -7.74 -1.70 -22.79
C ILE A 107 -6.34 -2.34 -22.82
N GLU A 108 -5.32 -1.67 -22.29
CA GLU A 108 -3.97 -2.22 -22.19
C GLU A 108 -3.97 -3.54 -21.40
N ALA A 109 -4.65 -3.58 -20.26
CA ALA A 109 -4.79 -4.80 -19.47
C ALA A 109 -5.60 -5.90 -20.18
N GLY A 110 -6.57 -5.54 -21.01
CA GLY A 110 -7.31 -6.47 -21.87
C GLY A 110 -6.44 -7.15 -22.95
N ASN A 111 -5.37 -6.48 -23.37
CA ASN A 111 -4.39 -7.01 -24.32
C ASN A 111 -3.25 -7.80 -23.66
N MET A 112 -3.25 -7.90 -22.33
CA MET A 112 -2.22 -8.60 -21.57
C MET A 112 -2.22 -10.10 -21.88
N PRO A 113 -1.04 -10.72 -22.12
CA PRO A 113 -0.95 -12.17 -22.26
C PRO A 113 -1.41 -12.90 -21.00
N ALA A 114 -2.23 -13.94 -21.17
CA ALA A 114 -2.80 -14.71 -20.06
C ALA A 114 -1.76 -15.26 -19.08
N HIS A 115 -0.55 -15.59 -19.54
CA HIS A 115 0.52 -16.08 -18.66
C HIS A 115 0.93 -15.05 -17.60
N GLN A 116 0.93 -13.74 -17.90
CA GLN A 116 1.30 -12.71 -16.93
C GLN A 116 0.29 -12.63 -15.77
N TYR A 117 -1.00 -12.76 -16.08
CA TYR A 117 -2.06 -12.84 -15.07
C TYR A 117 -1.92 -14.11 -14.21
N ILE A 118 -1.67 -15.26 -14.85
CA ILE A 118 -1.46 -16.54 -14.14
C ILE A 118 -0.21 -16.46 -13.24
N ASP A 119 0.89 -15.88 -13.72
CA ASP A 119 2.12 -15.71 -12.97
C ASP A 119 1.91 -14.78 -11.75
N ALA A 120 1.17 -13.68 -11.92
CA ALA A 120 0.82 -12.79 -10.83
C ALA A 120 -0.06 -13.50 -9.78
N LEU A 121 -1.01 -14.35 -10.19
CA LEU A 121 -1.80 -15.15 -9.25
C LEU A 121 -0.93 -16.17 -8.51
N ALA A 122 -0.09 -16.90 -9.23
CA ALA A 122 0.81 -17.92 -8.67
C ALA A 122 1.86 -17.30 -7.72
N GLY A 123 2.27 -16.07 -7.97
CA GLY A 123 3.23 -15.32 -7.16
C GLY A 123 2.73 -14.89 -5.78
N ARG A 124 1.41 -14.89 -5.52
CA ARG A 124 0.83 -14.43 -4.25
C ARG A 124 1.30 -15.22 -3.04
N GLU A 125 1.27 -16.55 -3.14
CA GLU A 125 1.59 -17.42 -2.01
C GLU A 125 3.09 -17.40 -1.64
N PRO A 126 4.03 -17.49 -2.60
CA PRO A 126 5.45 -17.26 -2.33
C PRO A 126 5.73 -15.86 -1.77
N ALA A 127 5.09 -14.82 -2.30
CA ALA A 127 5.25 -13.46 -1.82
C ALA A 127 4.76 -13.28 -0.38
N ALA A 128 3.61 -13.88 -0.03
CA ALA A 128 3.10 -13.86 1.34
C ALA A 128 4.05 -14.55 2.31
N ARG A 129 4.60 -15.72 1.94
CA ARG A 129 5.62 -16.39 2.76
C ARG A 129 6.88 -15.55 2.94
N ALA A 130 7.38 -14.95 1.86
CA ALA A 130 8.56 -14.08 1.92
C ALA A 130 8.29 -12.86 2.81
N PHE A 131 7.13 -12.23 2.67
CA PHE A 131 6.71 -11.10 3.50
C PHE A 131 6.62 -11.47 4.99
N LEU A 132 5.93 -12.56 5.33
CA LEU A 132 5.79 -13.01 6.71
C LEU A 132 7.12 -13.44 7.31
N SER A 133 7.98 -14.10 6.53
CA SER A 133 9.35 -14.44 6.96
C SER A 133 10.19 -13.19 7.22
N ALA A 134 10.11 -12.19 6.34
CA ALA A 134 10.79 -10.91 6.51
C ALA A 134 10.22 -10.09 7.67
N LEU A 135 8.91 -10.23 7.96
CA LEU A 135 8.26 -9.59 9.10
C LEU A 135 8.61 -10.31 10.41
N GLY A 136 8.88 -11.62 10.39
CA GLY A 136 9.33 -12.38 11.55
C GLY A 136 8.39 -12.21 12.75
N GLU A 137 8.97 -11.93 13.93
CA GLU A 137 8.21 -11.73 15.17
C GLU A 137 7.72 -10.27 15.38
N ARG A 138 7.88 -9.38 14.40
CA ARG A 138 7.42 -7.99 14.52
C ARG A 138 5.90 -7.94 14.43
N ALA A 139 5.29 -7.15 15.30
CA ALA A 139 3.84 -7.05 15.44
C ALA A 139 3.16 -6.39 14.23
N ALA A 140 3.84 -5.45 13.56
CA ALA A 140 3.33 -4.77 12.39
C ALA A 140 4.45 -4.16 11.55
N LEU A 141 4.13 -3.82 10.30
CA LEU A 141 4.91 -2.94 9.44
C LEU A 141 4.25 -1.56 9.40
N LEU A 142 5.02 -0.53 9.75
CA LEU A 142 4.64 0.87 9.67
C LEU A 142 5.17 1.45 8.36
N VAL A 143 4.29 2.10 7.60
CA VAL A 143 4.64 2.87 6.40
C VAL A 143 3.79 4.12 6.32
N PRO A 144 4.25 5.19 5.66
CA PRO A 144 3.36 6.26 5.20
C PRO A 144 2.20 5.67 4.41
N THR A 145 0.98 6.17 4.63
CA THR A 145 -0.21 5.62 3.92
C THR A 145 -0.21 6.03 2.46
N THR A 146 0.16 7.28 2.15
CA THR A 146 0.22 7.82 0.79
C THR A 146 1.60 8.46 0.55
N PRO A 147 2.10 8.45 -0.70
CA PRO A 147 3.38 9.07 -1.04
C PRO A 147 3.34 10.60 -1.09
N ILE A 148 2.13 11.17 -1.16
CA ILE A 148 1.86 12.61 -1.26
C ILE A 148 0.79 13.03 -0.27
N LEU A 149 0.71 14.32 0.03
CA LEU A 149 -0.48 14.94 0.60
C LEU A 149 -1.59 15.07 -0.45
N PRO A 150 -2.86 15.21 -0.04
CA PRO A 150 -3.95 15.46 -0.98
C PRO A 150 -3.70 16.78 -1.74
N PRO A 151 -3.54 16.75 -3.08
CA PRO A 151 -3.38 17.96 -3.86
C PRO A 151 -4.72 18.70 -4.02
N PRO A 152 -4.70 20.01 -4.33
CA PRO A 152 -5.86 20.71 -4.86
C PRO A 152 -6.46 19.98 -6.07
N LEU A 153 -7.78 20.10 -6.28
CA LEU A 153 -8.49 19.34 -7.33
C LEU A 153 -7.97 19.67 -8.74
N ASP A 154 -7.60 20.92 -8.98
CA ASP A 154 -7.02 21.44 -10.22
C ASP A 154 -5.54 21.05 -10.43
N GLU A 155 -4.89 20.50 -9.41
CA GLU A 155 -3.50 20.03 -9.44
C GLU A 155 -3.38 18.49 -9.38
N VAL A 156 -4.50 17.77 -9.42
CA VAL A 156 -4.51 16.30 -9.41
C VAL A 156 -3.83 15.77 -10.67
N ASP A 157 -2.79 14.97 -10.49
CA ASP A 157 -2.20 14.15 -11.53
C ASP A 157 -2.76 12.71 -11.48
N PRO A 158 -3.57 12.28 -12.47
CA PRO A 158 -4.12 10.92 -12.55
C PRO A 158 -3.05 9.81 -12.73
N SER A 159 -1.81 10.20 -13.06
CA SER A 159 -0.69 9.28 -13.20
C SER A 159 -0.09 8.88 -11.85
N THR A 160 -0.28 9.70 -10.81
CA THR A 160 0.29 9.47 -9.49
C THR A 160 -0.47 8.37 -8.73
N ALA A 161 0.22 7.26 -8.43
CA ALA A 161 -0.36 6.13 -7.71
C ALA A 161 -0.35 6.35 -6.18
N CYS A 162 -1.44 6.85 -5.62
CA CYS A 162 -1.58 7.07 -4.17
C CYS A 162 -1.50 5.79 -3.31
N SER A 163 -1.61 4.62 -3.92
CA SER A 163 -1.70 3.32 -3.25
C SER A 163 -0.45 2.44 -3.38
N ILE A 164 0.70 3.01 -3.78
CA ILE A 164 1.93 2.23 -3.99
C ILE A 164 2.40 1.50 -2.72
N LEU A 165 2.17 2.11 -1.54
CA LEU A 165 2.55 1.54 -0.24
C LEU A 165 1.46 0.64 0.38
N THR A 166 0.23 0.69 -0.11
CA THR A 166 -0.92 -0.01 0.50
C THR A 166 -1.38 -1.22 -0.29
N ARG A 167 -1.17 -1.26 -1.61
CA ARG A 167 -1.57 -2.40 -2.48
C ARG A 167 -0.93 -3.73 -2.09
N ALA A 168 0.24 -3.71 -1.47
CA ALA A 168 0.88 -4.92 -0.95
C ALA A 168 -0.05 -5.69 0.01
N VAL A 169 -0.81 -4.98 0.84
CA VAL A 169 -1.77 -5.57 1.78
C VAL A 169 -2.88 -6.31 1.03
N ASN A 170 -3.41 -5.73 -0.05
CA ASN A 170 -4.45 -6.35 -0.88
C ASN A 170 -3.92 -7.61 -1.59
N TYR A 171 -2.72 -7.51 -2.17
CA TYR A 171 -2.09 -8.63 -2.87
C TYR A 171 -1.88 -9.82 -1.94
N LEU A 172 -1.38 -9.53 -0.74
CA LEU A 172 -1.05 -10.51 0.28
C LEU A 172 -2.23 -10.92 1.16
N GLY A 173 -3.42 -10.32 1.02
CA GLY A 173 -4.57 -10.64 1.88
C GLY A 173 -4.33 -10.35 3.37
N LEU A 174 -3.54 -9.33 3.68
CA LEU A 174 -3.22 -8.93 5.05
C LEU A 174 -4.25 -7.92 5.61
N CYS A 175 -4.15 -7.65 6.91
CA CYS A 175 -4.89 -6.58 7.56
C CYS A 175 -4.03 -5.31 7.65
N ALA A 176 -4.66 -4.15 7.49
CA ALA A 176 -4.00 -2.85 7.70
C ALA A 176 -4.98 -1.81 8.24
N ILE A 177 -4.43 -0.79 8.87
CA ILE A 177 -5.14 0.39 9.35
C ILE A 177 -4.31 1.64 9.03
N SER A 178 -4.97 2.74 8.67
CA SER A 178 -4.33 4.05 8.53
C SER A 178 -4.72 4.91 9.73
N ILE A 179 -3.71 5.52 10.36
CA ILE A 179 -3.87 6.35 11.56
C ILE A 179 -3.30 7.73 11.25
N PRO A 180 -4.03 8.83 11.51
CA PRO A 180 -3.49 10.17 11.35
C PRO A 180 -2.26 10.39 12.24
N THR A 181 -1.14 10.82 11.65
CA THR A 181 0.12 11.09 12.36
C THR A 181 0.42 12.57 12.52
N GLY A 182 -0.36 13.45 11.89
CA GLY A 182 -0.18 14.89 11.97
C GLY A 182 -1.14 15.67 11.10
N LEU A 183 -1.01 17.00 11.13
CA LEU A 183 -1.72 17.93 10.25
C LEU A 183 -0.70 18.83 9.57
N THR A 184 -0.92 19.10 8.29
CA THR A 184 -0.12 20.05 7.52
C THR A 184 -0.96 21.28 7.21
N SER A 185 -0.37 22.46 7.29
CA SER A 185 -1.02 23.68 6.80
C SER A 185 -1.20 23.61 5.28
N PRO A 186 -2.31 24.15 4.73
CA PRO A 186 -2.47 24.28 3.29
C PRO A 186 -1.28 25.05 2.70
N THR A 187 -0.67 24.52 1.65
CA THR A 187 0.27 25.31 0.84
C THR A 187 -0.52 26.38 0.11
N ALA A 188 -0.02 27.61 0.12
CA ALA A 188 -0.55 28.67 -0.75
C ALA A 188 -0.42 28.21 -2.21
N LYS A 189 -1.43 28.48 -3.04
CA LYS A 189 -1.34 28.28 -4.48
C LYS A 189 -0.10 29.02 -5.01
N ASP A 190 0.65 28.37 -5.89
CA ASP A 190 1.74 29.02 -6.61
C ASP A 190 1.11 30.01 -7.62
N PRO A 191 1.25 31.33 -7.43
CA PRO A 191 0.63 32.32 -8.30
C PRO A 191 1.19 32.31 -9.73
N ALA A 192 2.24 31.53 -10.00
CA ALA A 192 2.83 31.38 -11.35
C ALA A 192 2.15 30.30 -12.21
N LYS A 193 1.15 29.57 -11.70
CA LYS A 193 0.44 28.50 -12.42
C LYS A 193 -1.00 28.84 -12.84
N ASP A 194 -1.45 30.07 -12.61
CA ASP A 194 -2.76 30.60 -13.06
C ASP A 194 -2.64 31.49 -14.31
#